data_AF-A0AAE3T4Q3-F1
#
_entry.id   AF-A0AAE3T4Q3-F1
#
_cell.length_a   1.000
_cell.length_b   1.000
_cell.length_c   1.000
_cell.angle_alpha   90.00
_cell.angle_beta   90.00
_cell.angle_gamma   90.00
#
_symmetry.space_group_name_H-M   'P 1'
#
loop_
_entity.id
_entity.type
_entity.pdbx_description
1 polymer ?
#
loop_
_entity_poly.entity_id
_entity_poly.type
_entity_poly.pdbx_seq_one_letter_code
_entity_poly.pdbx_strand_id
1 'polypeptide(L)'
;MAAPDTTARDALGNILCDGRVTADTWRAYPCEHDDGGQACPPDAAGYRVTLQNWLTHRQQYRRRQHPVAVWLSPDADPARLLEPGATTIDPTGLAMIAIDFPVYTDGRGYSIAQLLRHQLGWQGALRAVGDIMIDTVHYLARCGFDSFALKPGHDPEAALKALSTFSASYQRAYAMPARHQPPAVFVPAQTVCSAVPDR
;
A
#
# COMPACT_ATOMS: atom_id res chain seq x y z
N MET A 1 -10.28 -26.95 5.72
CA MET A 1 -9.30 -25.93 6.10
C MET A 1 -9.62 -24.71 5.26
N ALA A 2 -10.45 -23.81 5.79
CA ALA A 2 -10.94 -22.67 5.02
C ALA A 2 -9.77 -21.71 4.76
N ALA A 3 -9.46 -21.46 3.50
CA ALA A 3 -8.60 -20.34 3.13
C ALA A 3 -9.20 -19.07 3.76
N PRO A 4 -8.42 -18.19 4.40
CA PRO A 4 -8.97 -16.91 4.80
C PRO A 4 -9.47 -16.23 3.53
N ASP A 5 -10.76 -15.93 3.51
CA ASP A 5 -11.48 -15.27 2.44
C ASP A 5 -10.73 -13.99 2.05
N THR A 6 -9.86 -14.09 1.04
CA THR A 6 -8.96 -13.01 0.59
C THR A 6 -9.75 -11.98 -0.23
N THR A 7 -11.05 -12.24 -0.43
CA THR A 7 -11.98 -11.53 -1.31
C THR A 7 -12.45 -10.17 -0.77
N ALA A 8 -12.27 -9.86 0.52
CA ALA A 8 -13.02 -8.79 1.17
C ALA A 8 -12.19 -7.71 1.90
N ARG A 9 -11.08 -7.24 1.32
CA ARG A 9 -10.35 -6.04 1.83
C ARG A 9 -10.30 -4.91 0.81
N ASP A 10 -11.46 -4.69 0.17
CA ASP A 10 -11.83 -3.46 -0.53
C ASP A 10 -12.07 -2.38 0.53
N ALA A 11 -10.99 -1.86 1.10
CA ALA A 11 -11.08 -0.84 2.13
C ALA A 11 -11.41 0.50 1.46
N LEU A 12 -12.67 0.71 1.06
CA LEU A 12 -13.22 2.03 0.66
C LEU A 12 -13.35 2.96 1.89
N GLY A 13 -12.34 2.97 2.75
CA GLY A 13 -12.27 3.74 3.98
C GLY A 13 -11.18 4.80 3.93
N ASN A 14 -11.17 5.65 4.95
CA ASN A 14 -10.10 6.60 5.15
C ASN A 14 -8.85 5.86 5.67
N ILE A 15 -7.74 6.02 4.97
CA ILE A 15 -6.43 5.47 5.32
C ILE A 15 -5.51 6.57 5.84
N LEU A 16 -4.52 6.19 6.64
CA LEU A 16 -3.47 7.08 7.08
C LEU A 16 -2.28 6.96 6.14
N CYS A 17 -1.95 8.00 5.39
CA CYS A 17 -0.88 8.03 4.39
C CYS A 17 0.01 9.25 4.62
N ASP A 18 1.32 9.06 4.84
CA ASP A 18 2.29 10.15 5.10
C ASP A 18 1.81 11.14 6.19
N GLY A 19 1.28 10.60 7.28
CA GLY A 19 0.74 11.43 8.37
C GLY A 19 -0.49 12.28 7.98
N ARG A 20 -1.23 11.90 6.93
CA ARG A 20 -2.50 12.52 6.54
C ARG A 20 -3.58 11.46 6.35
N VAL A 21 -4.79 11.79 6.77
CA VAL A 21 -5.96 10.95 6.49
C VAL A 21 -6.39 11.21 5.05
N THR A 22 -6.40 10.18 4.21
CA THR A 22 -6.78 10.24 2.79
C THR A 22 -7.75 9.11 2.47
N ALA A 23 -8.68 9.31 1.55
CA ALA A 23 -9.55 8.23 1.09
C ALA A 23 -8.74 7.16 0.34
N ASP A 24 -8.99 5.88 0.58
CA ASP A 24 -8.38 4.83 -0.24
C ASP A 24 -9.00 4.81 -1.63
N THR A 25 -8.19 5.10 -2.64
CA THR A 25 -8.59 5.06 -4.05
C THR A 25 -8.15 3.77 -4.74
N TRP A 26 -7.51 2.84 -4.03
CA TRP A 26 -6.91 1.64 -4.60
C TRP A 26 -7.85 0.42 -4.53
N ARG A 27 -8.26 -0.06 -5.70
CA ARG A 27 -9.18 -1.18 -5.91
C ARG A 27 -8.40 -2.47 -6.16
N ALA A 28 -8.87 -3.58 -5.59
CA ALA A 28 -8.28 -4.88 -5.87
C ALA A 28 -8.64 -5.36 -7.28
N TYR A 29 -7.71 -6.06 -7.94
CA TYR A 29 -7.90 -6.66 -9.26
C TYR A 29 -7.17 -8.00 -9.38
N PRO A 30 -7.83 -9.07 -9.86
CA PRO A 30 -9.19 -9.58 -9.58
C PRO A 30 -9.20 -10.44 -8.28
N CYS A 31 -10.37 -10.58 -7.63
CA CYS A 31 -10.55 -11.41 -6.42
C CYS A 31 -11.51 -12.60 -6.59
N GLU A 32 -11.99 -12.90 -7.80
CA GLU A 32 -13.04 -13.91 -7.99
C GLU A 32 -12.62 -14.88 -9.08
N HIS A 33 -12.13 -16.04 -8.66
CA HIS A 33 -11.57 -17.14 -9.44
C HIS A 33 -10.07 -17.03 -9.74
N ASP A 34 -9.40 -18.12 -9.40
CA ASP A 34 -8.03 -18.49 -9.68
C ASP A 34 -7.77 -18.58 -11.20
N ASP A 35 -8.01 -17.50 -11.95
CA ASP A 35 -7.58 -17.38 -13.35
C ASP A 35 -6.10 -16.97 -13.42
N GLY A 36 -5.25 -17.52 -12.54
CA GLY A 36 -3.78 -17.50 -12.61
C GLY A 36 -3.08 -16.13 -12.76
N GLY A 37 -3.80 -15.02 -12.61
CA GLY A 37 -3.29 -13.71 -13.03
C GLY A 37 -3.16 -13.56 -14.55
N GLN A 38 -3.97 -14.24 -15.36
CA GLN A 38 -3.89 -14.22 -16.83
C GLN A 38 -4.14 -12.84 -17.45
N ALA A 39 -4.94 -11.96 -16.81
CA ALA A 39 -5.30 -10.66 -17.37
C ALA A 39 -4.69 -9.47 -16.60
N CYS A 40 -4.30 -8.43 -17.33
CA CYS A 40 -3.97 -7.12 -16.76
C CYS A 40 -5.24 -6.29 -16.54
N PRO A 41 -5.31 -5.45 -15.48
CA PRO A 41 -6.35 -4.43 -15.36
C PRO A 41 -6.30 -3.46 -16.52
N PRO A 42 -7.36 -2.69 -16.79
CA PRO A 42 -7.31 -1.57 -17.74
C PRO A 42 -6.30 -0.50 -17.28
N ASP A 43 -5.81 0.34 -18.21
CA ASP A 43 -4.77 1.33 -17.91
C ASP A 43 -5.38 2.55 -17.23
N ALA A 44 -5.70 2.39 -15.95
CA ALA A 44 -6.20 3.44 -15.10
C ALA A 44 -5.47 3.42 -13.75
N ALA A 45 -5.50 4.55 -13.05
CA ALA A 45 -4.93 4.66 -11.71
C ALA A 45 -5.73 3.86 -10.68
N GLY A 46 -5.05 3.46 -9.60
CA GLY A 46 -5.71 2.90 -8.43
C GLY A 46 -6.00 1.40 -8.53
N TYR A 47 -5.21 0.62 -9.27
CA TYR A 47 -5.31 -0.85 -9.25
C TYR A 47 -4.25 -1.49 -8.37
N ARG A 48 -4.69 -2.40 -7.50
CA ARG A 48 -3.87 -3.33 -6.73
C ARG A 48 -3.93 -4.71 -7.37
N VAL A 49 -2.78 -5.32 -7.62
CA VAL A 49 -2.64 -6.65 -8.24
C VAL A 49 -1.88 -7.59 -7.31
N THR A 50 -2.09 -8.89 -7.44
CA THR A 50 -1.33 -9.89 -6.68
C THR A 50 0.12 -9.97 -7.16
N LEU A 51 1.02 -10.46 -6.29
CA LEU A 51 2.42 -10.73 -6.67
C LEU A 51 2.51 -11.59 -7.94
N GLN A 52 1.69 -12.64 -8.06
CA GLN A 52 1.73 -13.53 -9.22
C GLN A 52 1.33 -12.82 -10.53
N ASN A 53 0.32 -11.95 -10.47
CA ASN A 53 -0.10 -11.16 -11.62
C ASN A 53 0.98 -10.14 -12.04
N TRP A 54 1.61 -9.47 -11.07
CA TRP A 54 2.75 -8.58 -11.32
C TRP A 54 3.89 -9.30 -12.05
N LEU A 55 4.30 -10.47 -11.57
CA LEU A 55 5.40 -11.23 -12.17
C LEU A 55 5.07 -11.69 -13.60
N THR A 56 3.82 -12.07 -13.84
CA THR A 56 3.34 -12.51 -15.16
C THR A 56 3.38 -11.37 -16.17
N HIS A 57 3.00 -10.16 -15.76
CA HIS A 57 2.82 -9.01 -16.68
C HIS A 57 3.78 -7.84 -16.44
N ARG A 58 4.89 -8.04 -15.72
CA ARG A 58 5.84 -6.98 -15.33
C ARG A 58 6.24 -6.05 -16.47
N GLN A 59 6.47 -6.60 -17.67
CA GLN A 59 6.86 -5.82 -18.84
C GLN A 59 5.73 -4.92 -19.35
N GLN A 60 4.48 -5.35 -19.22
CA GLN A 60 3.32 -4.54 -19.58
C GLN A 60 3.18 -3.39 -18.60
N TYR A 61 3.21 -3.66 -17.28
CA TYR A 61 3.10 -2.63 -16.24
C TYR A 61 4.16 -1.53 -16.37
N ARG A 62 5.38 -1.86 -16.80
CA ARG A 62 6.45 -0.87 -17.04
C ARG A 62 6.17 0.08 -18.21
N ARG A 63 5.32 -0.32 -19.17
CA ARG A 63 4.95 0.49 -20.34
C ARG A 63 3.69 1.32 -20.13
N ARG A 64 2.98 1.08 -19.03
CA ARG A 64 1.72 1.76 -18.71
C ARG A 64 1.97 3.20 -18.28
N GLN A 65 0.97 4.04 -18.48
CA GLN A 65 0.99 5.39 -17.93
C GLN A 65 0.69 5.38 -16.42
N HIS A 66 -0.12 4.44 -15.97
CA HIS A 66 -0.54 4.36 -14.57
C HIS A 66 0.16 3.19 -13.85
N PRO A 67 1.00 3.47 -12.84
CA PRO A 67 1.64 2.42 -12.06
C PRO A 67 0.61 1.72 -11.16
N VAL A 68 0.86 0.44 -10.91
CA VAL A 68 -0.02 -0.40 -10.07
C VAL A 68 0.58 -0.62 -8.70
N ALA A 69 -0.25 -1.01 -7.75
CA ALA A 69 0.16 -1.44 -6.43
C ALA A 69 0.28 -2.97 -6.40
N VAL A 70 1.31 -3.50 -5.76
CA VAL A 70 1.45 -4.96 -5.58
C VAL A 70 1.03 -5.37 -4.19
N TRP A 71 0.16 -6.37 -4.10
CA TRP A 71 -0.26 -6.99 -2.87
C TRP A 71 0.59 -8.21 -2.54
N LEU A 72 1.18 -8.20 -1.35
CA LEU A 72 1.95 -9.30 -0.76
C LEU A 72 1.14 -9.95 0.36
N SER A 73 0.87 -11.24 0.18
CA SER A 73 0.39 -12.11 1.26
C SER A 73 1.46 -12.24 2.35
N PRO A 74 1.10 -12.57 3.60
CA PRO A 74 2.06 -12.74 4.71
C PRO A 74 3.09 -13.85 4.46
N ASP A 75 2.75 -14.83 3.63
CA ASP A 75 3.64 -15.93 3.22
C ASP A 75 4.32 -15.68 1.86
N ALA A 76 4.13 -14.50 1.27
CA ALA A 76 4.77 -14.15 0.01
C ALA A 76 6.27 -13.89 0.22
N ASP A 77 7.08 -14.39 -0.71
CA ASP A 77 8.50 -14.07 -0.75
C ASP A 77 8.73 -12.74 -1.50
N PRO A 78 9.14 -11.65 -0.81
CA PRO A 78 9.36 -10.36 -1.44
C PRO A 78 10.60 -10.35 -2.36
N ALA A 79 11.52 -11.32 -2.22
CA ALA A 79 12.66 -11.43 -3.13
C ALA A 79 12.22 -11.72 -4.58
N ARG A 80 11.01 -12.29 -4.77
CA ARG A 80 10.44 -12.49 -6.11
C ARG A 80 10.18 -11.18 -6.87
N LEU A 81 10.09 -10.03 -6.18
CA LEU A 81 9.99 -8.73 -6.84
C LEU A 81 11.28 -8.30 -7.53
N LEU A 82 12.42 -8.91 -7.20
CA LEU A 82 13.68 -8.66 -7.88
C LEU A 82 13.67 -9.26 -9.29
N GLU A 83 14.23 -8.51 -10.22
CA GLU A 83 14.57 -9.05 -11.53
C GLU A 83 15.74 -10.04 -11.40
N PRO A 84 15.82 -11.07 -12.26
CA PRO A 84 16.95 -12.01 -12.26
C PRO A 84 18.28 -11.26 -12.39
N GLY A 85 19.14 -11.38 -11.38
CA GLY A 85 20.45 -10.72 -11.32
C GLY A 85 20.44 -9.29 -10.76
N ALA A 86 19.28 -8.76 -10.37
CA ALA A 86 19.19 -7.48 -9.68
C ALA A 86 19.35 -7.64 -8.17
N THR A 87 19.97 -6.65 -7.53
CA THR A 87 20.09 -6.57 -6.05
C THR A 87 19.04 -5.65 -5.44
N THR A 88 18.40 -4.80 -6.24
CA THR A 88 17.41 -3.82 -5.79
C THR A 88 16.14 -3.90 -6.63
N ILE A 89 15.00 -3.54 -6.02
CA ILE A 89 13.70 -3.51 -6.69
C ILE A 89 13.61 -2.29 -7.61
N ASP A 90 13.27 -2.53 -8.87
CA ASP A 90 12.97 -1.48 -9.85
C ASP A 90 11.57 -0.89 -9.58
N PRO A 91 11.45 0.42 -9.30
CA PRO A 91 10.16 1.09 -9.08
C PRO A 91 9.34 1.32 -10.36
N THR A 92 9.89 1.05 -11.55
CA THR A 92 9.20 1.30 -12.82
C THR A 92 7.89 0.51 -12.91
N GLY A 93 6.76 1.20 -13.04
CA GLY A 93 5.43 0.60 -13.11
C GLY A 93 4.82 0.20 -11.75
N LEU A 94 5.56 0.40 -10.66
CA LEU A 94 5.15 0.05 -9.30
C LEU A 94 4.94 1.31 -8.45
N ALA A 95 3.69 1.57 -8.06
CA ALA A 95 3.34 2.75 -7.27
C ALA A 95 3.60 2.55 -5.78
N MET A 96 3.30 1.34 -5.29
CA MET A 96 3.35 1.00 -3.87
C MET A 96 3.30 -0.52 -3.68
N ILE A 97 3.75 -0.98 -2.51
CA ILE A 97 3.62 -2.37 -2.09
C ILE A 97 2.71 -2.42 -0.88
N ALA A 98 1.60 -3.15 -0.98
CA ALA A 98 0.67 -3.43 0.10
C ALA A 98 0.97 -4.80 0.71
N ILE A 99 1.16 -4.85 2.02
CA ILE A 99 1.41 -6.08 2.78
C ILE A 99 0.17 -6.40 3.60
N ASP A 100 -0.33 -7.62 3.46
CA ASP A 100 -1.49 -8.10 4.19
C ASP A 100 -1.12 -8.58 5.59
N PHE A 101 -1.91 -8.15 6.58
CA PHE A 101 -1.87 -8.58 7.96
C PHE A 101 -3.20 -9.27 8.28
N PRO A 102 -3.29 -10.62 8.14
CA PRO A 102 -4.53 -11.34 8.42
C PRO A 102 -4.89 -11.31 9.90
N VAL A 103 -3.90 -11.40 10.78
CA VAL A 103 -4.04 -11.43 12.24
C VAL A 103 -3.01 -10.49 12.84
N TYR A 104 -3.41 -9.68 13.83
CA TYR A 104 -2.55 -8.75 14.56
C TYR A 104 -1.23 -9.38 15.09
N THR A 105 -1.25 -10.65 15.48
CA THR A 105 -0.08 -11.36 16.03
C THR A 105 0.90 -11.86 14.97
N ASP A 106 0.64 -11.63 13.69
CA ASP A 106 1.51 -12.09 12.61
C ASP A 106 2.70 -11.14 12.44
N GLY A 107 3.86 -11.57 12.93
CA GLY A 107 5.11 -10.82 12.81
C GLY A 107 5.69 -10.78 11.38
N ARG A 108 5.22 -11.62 10.46
CA ARG A 108 5.84 -11.79 9.13
C ARG A 108 5.82 -10.50 8.30
N GLY A 109 4.74 -9.71 8.38
CA GLY A 109 4.65 -8.44 7.66
C GLY A 109 5.71 -7.41 8.08
N TYR A 110 6.17 -7.42 9.34
CA TYR A 110 7.27 -6.57 9.81
C TYR A 110 8.61 -6.99 9.19
N SER A 111 8.87 -8.30 9.17
CA SER A 111 10.08 -8.85 8.55
C SER A 111 10.11 -8.58 7.04
N ILE A 112 8.97 -8.70 6.35
CA ILE A 112 8.85 -8.37 4.93
C ILE A 112 9.18 -6.88 4.69
N ALA A 113 8.63 -5.97 5.51
CA ALA A 113 8.92 -4.54 5.37
C ALA A 113 10.40 -4.21 5.58
N GLN A 114 11.03 -4.79 6.61
CA GLN A 114 12.47 -4.62 6.83
C GLN A 114 13.29 -5.17 5.68
N LEU A 115 12.92 -6.33 5.15
CA LEU A 115 13.58 -6.96 4.01
C LEU A 115 13.49 -6.06 2.76
N LEU A 116 12.29 -5.54 2.47
CA LEU A 116 12.04 -4.60 1.37
C LEU A 116 12.90 -3.34 1.49
N ARG A 117 12.95 -2.71 2.68
CA ARG A 117 13.70 -1.46 2.89
C ARG A 117 15.21 -1.66 2.90
N HIS A 118 15.71 -2.66 3.64
CA HIS A 118 17.14 -2.78 3.93
C HIS A 118 17.91 -3.66 2.95
N GLN A 119 17.32 -4.76 2.48
CA GLN A 119 18.03 -5.69 1.61
C GLN A 119 17.65 -5.51 0.14
N LEU A 120 16.36 -5.29 -0.13
CA LEU A 120 15.84 -5.17 -1.50
C LEU A 120 15.81 -3.72 -2.01
N GLY A 121 16.17 -2.75 -1.16
CA GLY A 121 16.36 -1.35 -1.54
C GLY A 121 15.08 -0.62 -1.98
N TRP A 122 13.89 -1.10 -1.59
CA TRP A 122 12.63 -0.45 -1.93
C TRP A 122 12.49 0.90 -1.23
N GLN A 123 12.43 1.97 -2.03
CA GLN A 123 12.24 3.34 -1.53
C GLN A 123 10.81 3.87 -1.75
N GLY A 124 9.97 3.15 -2.49
CA GLY A 124 8.59 3.57 -2.73
C GLY A 124 7.69 3.37 -1.51
N ALA A 125 6.39 3.65 -1.68
CA ALA A 125 5.42 3.58 -0.59
C ALA A 125 5.16 2.14 -0.14
N LEU A 126 5.16 1.91 1.18
CA LEU A 126 4.72 0.65 1.80
C LEU A 126 3.39 0.86 2.52
N ARG A 127 2.40 0.00 2.23
CA ARG A 127 1.10 0.03 2.90
C ARG A 127 0.86 -1.22 3.73
N ALA A 128 0.52 -1.05 5.00
CA ALA A 128 -0.01 -2.13 5.83
C ALA A 128 -1.54 -2.19 5.64
N VAL A 129 -2.07 -3.36 5.29
CA VAL A 129 -3.52 -3.58 5.12
C VAL A 129 -3.95 -4.78 5.94
N GLY A 130 -5.09 -4.68 6.61
CA GLY A 130 -5.71 -5.81 7.30
C GLY A 130 -6.10 -5.49 8.74
N ASP A 131 -5.75 -6.38 9.67
CA ASP A 131 -6.08 -6.24 11.10
C ASP A 131 -5.09 -5.30 11.82
N ILE A 132 -4.99 -4.06 11.34
CA ILE A 132 -4.09 -3.03 11.88
C ILE A 132 -4.81 -2.22 12.96
N MET A 133 -4.24 -2.22 14.15
CA MET A 133 -4.68 -1.44 15.31
C MET A 133 -3.84 -0.17 15.47
N ILE A 134 -4.41 0.85 16.09
CA ILE A 134 -3.74 2.14 16.35
C ILE A 134 -2.39 1.95 17.06
N ASP A 135 -2.32 1.01 18.02
CA ASP A 135 -1.12 0.73 18.80
C ASP A 135 0.06 0.16 17.98
N THR A 136 -0.22 -0.54 16.87
CA THR A 136 0.84 -1.09 16.00
C THR A 136 1.35 -0.11 14.96
N VAL A 137 0.58 0.95 14.65
CA VAL A 137 0.92 1.93 13.62
C VAL A 137 2.31 2.55 13.86
N HIS A 138 2.66 2.83 15.13
CA HIS A 138 3.99 3.34 15.46
C HIS A 138 5.12 2.35 15.12
N TYR A 139 4.95 1.07 15.46
CA TYR A 139 5.94 0.04 15.17
C TYR A 139 6.07 -0.20 13.67
N LEU A 140 4.93 -0.25 12.96
CA LEU A 140 4.92 -0.39 11.50
C LEU A 140 5.61 0.79 10.82
N ALA A 141 5.34 2.03 11.26
CA ALA A 141 6.04 3.21 10.74
C ALA A 141 7.57 3.11 10.91
N ARG A 142 8.06 2.59 12.04
CA ARG A 142 9.50 2.36 12.28
C ARG A 142 10.11 1.28 11.39
N CYS A 143 9.33 0.28 10.99
CA CYS A 143 9.75 -0.73 10.01
C CYS A 143 9.75 -0.20 8.57
N GLY A 144 9.27 1.03 8.35
CA GLY A 144 9.29 1.70 7.05
C GLY A 144 7.96 1.69 6.31
N PHE A 145 6.84 1.45 6.99
CA PHE A 145 5.50 1.65 6.41
C PHE A 145 5.12 3.13 6.37
N ASP A 146 4.56 3.59 5.26
CA ASP A 146 4.13 4.99 5.05
C ASP A 146 2.61 5.13 4.99
N SER A 147 1.91 4.03 4.72
CA SER A 147 0.45 3.98 4.57
C SER A 147 -0.16 2.88 5.44
N PHE A 148 -1.29 3.16 6.07
CA PHE A 148 -1.97 2.25 6.98
C PHE A 148 -3.47 2.23 6.67
N ALA A 149 -3.96 1.07 6.26
CA ALA A 149 -5.39 0.80 6.17
C ALA A 149 -5.82 0.12 7.48
N LEU A 150 -6.44 0.90 8.36
CA LEU A 150 -6.89 0.46 9.67
C LEU A 150 -8.14 -0.41 9.56
N LYS A 151 -8.33 -1.26 10.58
CA LYS A 151 -9.55 -2.05 10.72
C LYS A 151 -10.79 -1.13 10.83
N PRO A 152 -11.93 -1.49 10.21
CA PRO A 152 -13.17 -0.75 10.39
C PRO A 152 -13.53 -0.63 11.88
N GLY A 153 -13.89 0.58 12.31
CA GLY A 153 -14.15 0.92 13.71
C GLY A 153 -13.00 1.65 14.43
N HIS A 154 -11.81 1.73 13.81
CA HIS A 154 -10.73 2.60 14.29
C HIS A 154 -10.72 3.92 13.53
N ASP A 155 -10.53 5.02 14.27
CA ASP A 155 -10.44 6.35 13.70
C ASP A 155 -9.01 6.64 13.18
N PRO A 156 -8.84 6.94 11.87
CA PRO A 156 -7.54 7.28 11.32
C PRO A 156 -6.95 8.58 11.89
N GLU A 157 -7.77 9.51 12.38
CA GLU A 157 -7.27 10.71 13.07
C GLU A 157 -6.65 10.34 14.43
N ALA A 158 -7.26 9.42 15.18
CA ALA A 158 -6.68 8.88 16.40
C ALA A 158 -5.34 8.16 16.14
N ALA A 159 -5.22 7.44 15.02
CA ALA A 159 -3.95 6.84 14.60
C ALA A 159 -2.88 7.89 14.26
N LEU A 160 -3.25 8.97 13.56
CA LEU A 160 -2.34 10.09 13.30
C LEU A 160 -1.86 10.72 14.61
N LYS A 161 -2.76 10.94 15.56
CA LYS A 161 -2.43 11.47 16.89
C LYS A 161 -1.47 10.54 17.64
N ALA A 162 -1.71 9.22 17.62
CA ALA A 162 -0.81 8.24 18.20
C ALA A 162 0.59 8.31 17.58
N LEU A 163 0.69 8.34 16.24
CA LEU A 163 1.97 8.51 15.54
C LEU A 163 2.74 9.75 16.00
N SER A 164 2.05 10.90 16.10
CA SER A 164 2.66 12.17 16.53
C SER A 164 3.03 12.20 18.02
N THR A 165 2.36 11.40 18.85
CA THR A 165 2.62 11.34 20.29
C THR A 165 3.91 10.57 20.59
N PHE A 166 4.16 9.48 19.86
CA PHE A 166 5.33 8.64 20.06
C PHE A 166 6.59 9.08 19.29
N SER A 167 6.52 10.14 18.46
CA SER A 167 7.70 10.68 17.77
C SER A 167 8.66 11.46 18.70
N ALA A 168 8.23 11.81 19.91
CA ALA A 168 8.96 12.74 20.76
C ALA A 168 10.09 12.12 21.61
N SER A 169 10.09 10.83 21.94
CA SER A 169 11.09 10.27 22.88
C SER A 169 11.04 8.75 22.93
N TYR A 170 12.09 8.06 22.46
CA TYR A 170 12.87 7.04 23.20
C TYR A 170 13.75 6.26 22.20
N GLN A 171 15.07 6.38 22.40
CA GLN A 171 16.13 5.47 21.92
C GLN A 171 16.46 5.46 20.41
N ARG A 172 17.74 5.77 20.12
CA ARG A 172 18.52 5.62 18.87
C ARG A 172 17.66 5.16 17.68
N ALA A 173 17.08 6.15 16.99
CA ALA A 173 16.22 5.93 15.85
C ALA A 173 17.05 5.48 14.63
N TYR A 174 16.60 4.41 13.98
CA TYR A 174 16.90 4.18 12.57
C TYR A 174 16.38 5.39 11.79
N ALA A 175 17.17 5.88 10.83
CA ALA A 175 16.83 7.06 10.05
C ALA A 175 15.48 6.84 9.35
N MET A 176 14.52 7.74 9.60
CA MET A 176 13.27 7.78 8.83
C MET A 176 13.61 8.05 7.36
N PRO A 177 13.06 7.29 6.39
CA PRO A 177 13.23 7.64 4.99
C PRO A 177 12.65 9.05 4.74
N ALA A 178 13.27 9.78 3.83
CA ALA A 178 12.77 11.09 3.42
C ALA A 178 11.35 10.95 2.87
N ARG A 179 10.44 11.85 3.26
CA ARG A 179 9.04 11.87 2.79
C ARG A 179 9.00 11.74 1.27
N HIS A 180 8.36 10.68 0.80
CA HIS A 180 8.12 10.48 -0.63
C HIS A 180 6.95 11.38 -1.04
N GLN A 181 7.21 12.35 -1.92
CA GLN A 181 6.14 13.12 -2.56
C GLN A 181 5.28 12.15 -3.38
N PRO A 182 4.00 11.91 -3.05
CA PRO A 182 3.16 11.05 -3.88
C PRO A 182 3.08 11.63 -5.30
N PRO A 183 2.98 10.80 -6.36
CA PRO A 183 2.65 11.31 -7.68
C PRO A 183 1.37 12.13 -7.56
N ALA A 184 1.38 13.32 -8.16
CA ALA A 184 0.30 14.30 -8.02
C ALA A 184 -1.06 13.60 -8.12
N VAL A 185 -1.78 13.56 -6.99
CA VAL A 185 -3.17 13.15 -6.97
C VAL A 185 -3.89 14.20 -7.81
N PHE A 186 -4.25 13.82 -9.05
CA PHE A 186 -5.05 14.66 -9.90
C PHE A 186 -6.44 14.75 -9.26
N VAL A 187 -6.65 15.80 -8.48
CA VAL A 187 -7.98 16.18 -8.00
C VAL A 187 -8.73 16.70 -9.23
N PRO A 188 -9.78 16.02 -9.72
CA PRO A 188 -10.58 16.60 -10.78
C PRO A 188 -11.16 17.91 -10.25
N ALA A 189 -10.90 19.00 -10.96
CA ALA A 189 -11.47 20.30 -10.66
C ALA A 189 -12.98 20.13 -10.53
N GLN A 190 -13.52 20.46 -9.34
CA GLN A 190 -14.96 20.55 -9.16
C GLN A 190 -15.46 21.61 -10.14
N THR A 191 -16.22 21.17 -11.14
CA THR A 191 -16.97 22.05 -12.03
C THR A 191 -17.92 22.86 -11.15
N VAL A 192 -17.58 24.11 -10.88
CA VAL A 192 -18.53 25.07 -10.31
C VAL A 192 -19.55 25.34 -11.42
N CYS A 193 -20.73 24.74 -11.30
CA CYS A 193 -21.89 25.15 -12.09
C CYS A 193 -22.20 26.60 -11.69
N SER A 194 -21.79 27.56 -12.51
CA SER A 194 -22.31 28.92 -12.45
C SER A 194 -23.79 28.87 -12.77
N ALA A 195 -24.62 29.04 -11.74
CA ALA A 195 -26.03 29.33 -11.89
C ALA A 195 -26.17 30.72 -12.53
N VAL A 196 -26.72 30.75 -13.74
CA VAL A 196 -27.23 31.95 -14.41
C VAL A 196 -28.50 32.40 -13.66
N PRO A 197 -28.59 33.64 -13.16
CA PRO A 197 -29.86 34.18 -12.68
C PRO A 197 -30.69 34.68 -13.88
N ASP A 198 -31.87 34.07 -14.06
CA ASP A 198 -32.96 34.59 -14.90
C ASP A 198 -33.81 35.55 -14.05
N ARG A 199 -33.58 36.87 -14.23
CA ARG A 199 -34.59 37.95 -14.27
C ARG A 199 -33.98 39.34 -14.27
#